data_AF-A0A7X2MZ79-F1
#
_entry.id   AF-A0A7X2MZ79-F1
#
_cell.length_a   1.000
_cell.length_b   1.000
_cell.length_c   1.000
_cell.angle_alpha   90.00
_cell.angle_beta   90.00
_cell.angle_gamma   90.00
#
_symmetry.space_group_name_H-M   'P 1'
#
loop_
_entity.id
_entity.type
_entity.pdbx_description
1 polymer ?
#
loop_
_entity_poly.entity_id
_entity_poly.type
_entity_poly.pdbx_seq_one_letter_code
_entity_poly.pdbx_strand_id
1 'polypeptide(L)'
;MEELKLITSFPKNIIYLILSIAFVILLASLLHFAYKFSKESTFVGILTPVNESIWEHLKLAMYPTTLWYIIYFLIFKNNQSLDIKSLFAQCTSSILISIIIVVTFYYTYTGALGIHSLILDILSLVLGTSFGQTFSFIYFNKHDVTNINIYIALYVIMSVLFTLFTFIPPKLPIFLDPETKTYGIKSI
;
A
#
# COMPACT_ATOMS: atom_id res chain seq x y z
N MET A 1 -29.32 5.32 -19.91
CA MET A 1 -28.43 6.49 -20.17
C MET A 1 -28.01 7.20 -18.87
N GLU A 2 -28.86 7.19 -17.83
CA GLU A 2 -28.55 7.73 -16.50
C GLU A 2 -27.66 6.79 -15.65
N GLU A 3 -27.87 5.47 -15.72
CA GLU A 3 -26.95 4.47 -15.16
C GLU A 3 -25.54 4.54 -15.77
N LEU A 4 -25.44 4.83 -17.07
CA LEU A 4 -24.16 5.03 -17.75
C LEU A 4 -23.46 6.33 -17.32
N LYS A 5 -24.21 7.35 -16.90
CA LYS A 5 -23.67 8.59 -16.30
C LYS A 5 -23.19 8.36 -14.86
N LEU A 6 -23.88 7.52 -14.11
CA LEU A 6 -23.40 7.05 -12.80
C LEU A 6 -22.09 6.28 -12.97
N ILE A 7 -21.95 5.51 -14.06
CA ILE A 7 -20.76 4.73 -14.42
C ILE A 7 -19.56 5.58 -14.87
N THR A 8 -19.80 6.79 -15.37
CA THR A 8 -18.75 7.63 -15.97
C THR A 8 -18.18 8.70 -15.05
N SER A 9 -18.73 8.86 -13.83
CA SER A 9 -18.16 9.71 -12.76
C SER A 9 -17.36 8.91 -11.72
N PHE A 10 -16.72 7.82 -12.16
CA PHE A 10 -16.32 6.69 -11.32
C PHE A 10 -15.18 6.82 -10.29
N PRO A 11 -14.38 7.90 -10.17
CA PRO A 11 -13.67 8.08 -8.91
C PRO A 11 -14.63 8.40 -7.74
N LYS A 12 -15.96 8.53 -7.98
CA LYS A 12 -16.97 8.92 -6.97
C LYS A 12 -17.96 7.81 -6.55
N ASN A 13 -17.82 6.56 -7.01
CA ASN A 13 -18.74 5.48 -6.64
C ASN A 13 -18.19 4.61 -5.48
N ILE A 14 -19.02 4.29 -4.49
CA ILE A 14 -18.69 3.41 -3.37
C ILE A 14 -18.29 1.99 -3.80
N ILE A 15 -18.79 1.51 -4.93
CA ILE A 15 -18.41 0.20 -5.48
C ILE A 15 -16.92 0.18 -5.82
N TYR A 16 -16.39 1.26 -6.41
CA TYR A 16 -14.96 1.39 -6.70
C TYR A 16 -14.12 1.30 -5.42
N LEU A 17 -14.56 1.97 -4.34
CA LEU A 17 -13.88 1.94 -3.05
C LEU A 17 -13.87 0.51 -2.45
N ILE A 18 -14.99 -0.20 -2.50
CA ILE A 18 -15.07 -1.57 -1.99
C ILE A 18 -14.16 -2.49 -2.80
N LEU A 19 -14.19 -2.38 -4.13
CA LEU A 19 -13.33 -3.17 -5.00
C LEU A 19 -11.84 -2.86 -4.81
N SER A 20 -11.48 -1.59 -4.56
CA SER A 20 -10.09 -1.20 -4.32
C SER A 20 -9.55 -1.83 -3.04
N ILE A 21 -10.32 -1.77 -1.96
CA ILE A 21 -9.96 -2.37 -0.67
C ILE A 21 -9.83 -3.88 -0.81
N ALA A 22 -10.83 -4.54 -1.41
CA ALA A 22 -10.81 -5.99 -1.61
C ALA A 22 -9.64 -6.44 -2.47
N PHE A 23 -9.38 -5.76 -3.59
CA PHE A 23 -8.26 -6.06 -4.48
C PHE A 23 -6.92 -5.95 -3.76
N VAL A 24 -6.70 -4.85 -3.03
CA VAL A 24 -5.45 -4.61 -2.32
C VAL A 24 -5.19 -5.69 -1.27
N ILE A 25 -6.18 -6.04 -0.44
CA ILE A 25 -6.03 -7.07 0.61
C ILE A 25 -5.75 -8.44 0.00
N LEU A 26 -6.48 -8.83 -1.05
CA LEU A 26 -6.30 -10.12 -1.71
C LEU A 26 -4.92 -10.22 -2.35
N LEU A 27 -4.53 -9.20 -3.12
CA LEU A 27 -3.23 -9.19 -3.78
C LEU A 27 -2.08 -9.10 -2.78
N ALA A 28 -2.20 -8.31 -1.71
CA ALA A 28 -1.23 -8.27 -0.62
C ALA A 28 -1.02 -9.65 0.01
N SER A 29 -2.10 -10.37 0.28
CA SER A 29 -2.03 -11.75 0.83
C SER A 29 -1.27 -12.69 -0.12
N LEU A 30 -1.44 -12.53 -1.44
CA LEU A 30 -0.68 -13.32 -2.43
C LEU A 30 0.79 -12.90 -2.48
N LEU A 31 1.07 -11.60 -2.49
CA LEU A 31 2.43 -11.05 -2.56
C LEU A 31 3.26 -11.37 -1.31
N HIS A 32 2.63 -11.56 -0.16
CA HIS A 32 3.31 -12.01 1.06
C HIS A 32 4.12 -13.30 0.83
N PHE A 33 3.57 -14.25 0.07
CA PHE A 33 4.24 -15.53 -0.21
C PHE A 33 5.14 -15.49 -1.47
N ALA A 34 5.05 -14.44 -2.28
CA ALA A 34 5.66 -14.40 -3.60
C ALA A 34 7.20 -14.45 -3.56
N TYR A 35 7.86 -13.85 -2.56
CA TYR A 35 9.31 -13.93 -2.42
C TYR A 35 9.78 -15.38 -2.28
N LYS A 36 9.19 -16.12 -1.35
CA LYS A 36 9.51 -17.54 -1.10
C LYS A 36 9.15 -18.42 -2.30
N PHE A 37 7.99 -18.20 -2.93
CA PHE A 37 7.59 -18.94 -4.13
C PHE A 37 8.49 -18.67 -5.34
N SER A 38 9.09 -17.49 -5.41
CA SER A 38 10.06 -17.13 -6.44
C SER A 38 11.46 -17.71 -6.19
N LYS A 39 11.64 -18.56 -5.18
CA LYS A 39 12.94 -19.05 -4.69
C LYS A 39 13.87 -17.90 -4.30
N GLU A 40 13.32 -16.92 -3.57
CA GLU A 40 14.08 -15.79 -3.02
C GLU A 40 14.73 -14.91 -4.11
N SER A 41 14.03 -14.72 -5.24
CA SER A 41 14.49 -13.85 -6.32
C SER A 41 14.61 -12.41 -5.83
N THR A 42 15.80 -11.81 -6.00
CA THR A 42 16.08 -10.42 -5.62
C THR A 42 15.10 -9.45 -6.26
N PHE A 43 14.73 -9.66 -7.52
CA PHE A 43 13.77 -8.80 -8.22
C PHE A 43 12.39 -8.83 -7.57
N VAL A 44 11.92 -10.02 -7.17
CA VAL A 44 10.64 -10.18 -6.47
C VAL A 44 10.73 -9.54 -5.08
N GLY A 45 11.84 -9.73 -4.38
CA GLY A 45 12.10 -9.14 -3.06
C GLY A 45 12.08 -7.61 -3.01
N ILE A 46 12.28 -6.90 -4.13
CA ILE A 46 12.08 -5.44 -4.17
C ILE A 46 10.60 -5.08 -3.96
N LEU A 47 9.69 -5.90 -4.49
CA LEU A 47 8.25 -5.64 -4.52
C LEU A 47 7.47 -6.36 -3.42
N THR A 48 8.09 -7.31 -2.73
CA THR A 48 7.45 -8.17 -1.73
C THR A 48 8.26 -8.20 -0.44
N PRO A 49 7.66 -8.59 0.69
CA PRO A 49 8.42 -8.78 1.92
C PRO A 49 9.52 -9.84 1.73
N VAL A 50 10.76 -9.52 2.13
CA VAL A 50 11.87 -10.50 2.14
C VAL A 50 12.07 -11.16 3.51
N ASN A 51 11.42 -10.64 4.54
CA ASN A 51 11.41 -11.12 5.91
C ASN A 51 10.14 -10.63 6.64
N GLU A 52 9.97 -11.00 7.91
CA GLU A 52 8.77 -10.70 8.72
C GLU A 52 8.84 -9.34 9.45
N SER A 53 9.78 -8.46 9.09
CA SER A 53 9.83 -7.11 9.66
C SER A 53 8.65 -6.26 9.19
N ILE A 54 8.22 -5.32 10.04
CA ILE A 54 7.13 -4.40 9.72
C ILE A 54 7.44 -3.63 8.44
N TRP A 55 8.69 -3.14 8.30
CA TRP A 55 9.13 -2.40 7.12
C TRP A 55 8.86 -3.15 5.82
N GLU A 56 9.20 -4.44 5.80
CA GLU A 56 8.98 -5.30 4.64
C GLU A 56 7.49 -5.54 4.40
N HIS A 57 6.67 -5.70 5.44
CA HIS A 57 5.21 -5.79 5.33
C HIS A 57 4.54 -4.53 4.79
N LEU A 58 5.10 -3.33 5.01
CA LEU A 58 4.54 -2.09 4.45
C LEU A 58 4.52 -2.05 2.92
N LYS A 59 5.38 -2.83 2.25
CA LYS A 59 5.33 -3.02 0.79
C LYS A 59 3.99 -3.59 0.32
N LEU A 60 3.33 -4.38 1.17
CA LEU A 60 2.00 -4.97 0.90
C LEU A 60 0.89 -3.92 0.90
N ALA A 61 1.07 -2.77 1.55
CA ALA A 61 0.17 -1.63 1.39
C ALA A 61 0.51 -0.83 0.12
N MET A 62 1.79 -0.67 -0.19
CA MET A 62 2.27 0.17 -1.29
C MET A 62 1.99 -0.41 -2.68
N TYR A 63 2.53 -1.60 -2.98
CA TYR A 63 2.56 -2.11 -4.35
C TYR A 63 1.20 -2.61 -4.84
N PRO A 64 0.41 -3.36 -4.04
CA PRO A 64 -0.96 -3.69 -4.42
C PRO A 64 -1.84 -2.45 -4.66
N THR A 65 -1.72 -1.42 -3.82
CA THR A 65 -2.43 -0.14 -4.02
C THR A 65 -1.99 0.52 -5.31
N THR A 66 -0.68 0.63 -5.56
CA THR A 66 -0.16 1.18 -6.81
C THR A 66 -0.74 0.43 -8.01
N LEU A 67 -0.73 -0.91 -7.99
CA LEU A 67 -1.23 -1.72 -9.09
C LEU A 67 -2.72 -1.51 -9.34
N TRP A 68 -3.53 -1.39 -8.28
CA TRP A 68 -4.94 -1.05 -8.41
C TRP A 68 -5.15 0.26 -9.18
N TYR A 69 -4.44 1.33 -8.79
CA TYR A 69 -4.58 2.63 -9.44
C TYR A 69 -4.04 2.63 -10.87
N ILE A 70 -2.99 1.83 -11.18
CA ILE A 70 -2.53 1.61 -12.56
C ILE A 70 -3.60 0.92 -13.40
N ILE A 71 -4.17 -0.19 -12.90
CA ILE A 71 -5.23 -0.93 -13.60
C ILE A 71 -6.42 0.00 -13.86
N TYR A 72 -6.83 0.76 -12.85
CA TYR A 72 -7.91 1.73 -12.98
C TYR A 72 -7.61 2.77 -14.05
N PHE A 73 -6.41 3.37 -14.03
CA PHE A 73 -5.99 4.30 -15.07
C PHE A 73 -6.06 3.66 -16.47
N LEU A 74 -5.55 2.44 -16.65
CA LEU A 74 -5.53 1.77 -17.95
C LEU A 74 -6.93 1.49 -18.50
N ILE A 75 -7.89 1.17 -17.64
CA ILE A 75 -9.30 0.92 -18.01
C ILE A 75 -9.99 2.23 -18.40
N PHE A 76 -9.74 3.32 -17.66
CA PHE A 76 -10.52 4.56 -17.78
C PHE A 76 -9.79 5.72 -18.47
N LYS A 77 -8.54 5.56 -18.93
CA LYS A 77 -7.72 6.63 -19.54
C LYS A 77 -8.38 7.37 -20.71
N ASN A 78 -9.32 6.74 -21.42
CA ASN A 78 -10.02 7.33 -22.56
C ASN A 78 -11.27 8.14 -22.14
N ASN A 79 -11.62 8.12 -20.85
CA ASN A 79 -12.74 8.91 -20.32
C ASN A 79 -12.29 10.35 -20.09
N GLN A 80 -12.95 11.30 -20.77
CA GLN A 80 -12.62 12.74 -20.69
C GLN A 80 -12.82 13.33 -19.28
N SER A 81 -13.60 12.68 -18.41
CA SER A 81 -13.81 13.11 -17.03
C SER A 81 -12.75 12.63 -16.03
N LEU A 82 -11.75 11.84 -16.47
CA LEU A 82 -10.74 11.30 -15.58
C LEU A 82 -9.70 12.38 -15.19
N ASP A 83 -9.74 12.80 -13.94
CA ASP A 83 -8.67 13.63 -13.37
C ASP A 83 -7.49 12.76 -12.90
N ILE A 84 -6.44 12.73 -13.72
CA ILE A 84 -5.21 11.98 -13.47
C ILE A 84 -4.47 12.52 -12.23
N LYS A 85 -4.53 13.83 -11.96
CA LYS A 85 -3.85 14.41 -10.79
C LYS A 85 -4.51 13.93 -9.50
N SER A 86 -5.84 14.00 -9.45
CA SER A 86 -6.62 13.46 -8.32
C SER A 86 -6.37 11.97 -8.15
N LEU A 87 -6.38 11.19 -9.24
CA LEU A 87 -6.14 9.75 -9.17
C LEU A 87 -4.76 9.40 -8.57
N PHE A 88 -3.70 10.09 -9.00
CA PHE A 88 -2.36 9.84 -8.47
C PHE A 88 -2.20 10.33 -7.02
N ALA A 89 -2.80 11.47 -6.67
CA ALA A 89 -2.81 11.97 -5.29
C ALA A 89 -3.57 11.04 -4.35
N GLN A 90 -4.69 10.46 -4.80
CA GLN A 90 -5.43 9.43 -4.09
C GLN A 90 -4.57 8.19 -3.85
N CYS A 91 -3.88 7.67 -4.88
CA CYS A 91 -2.98 6.53 -4.74
C CYS A 91 -1.93 6.77 -3.66
N THR A 92 -1.21 7.89 -3.76
CA THR A 92 -0.13 8.22 -2.83
C THR A 92 -0.63 8.43 -1.40
N SER A 93 -1.75 9.13 -1.24
CA SER A 93 -2.36 9.40 0.07
C SER A 93 -2.87 8.11 0.72
N SER A 94 -3.50 7.23 -0.06
CA SER A 94 -3.97 5.92 0.41
C SER A 94 -2.82 5.10 0.97
N ILE A 95 -1.67 5.08 0.28
CA ILE A 95 -0.47 4.38 0.72
C ILE A 95 0.07 4.98 2.02
N LEU A 96 0.23 6.31 2.10
CA LEU A 96 0.76 6.98 3.28
C LEU A 96 -0.10 6.74 4.52
N ILE A 97 -1.42 6.91 4.39
CA ILE A 97 -2.35 6.69 5.50
C ILE A 97 -2.33 5.22 5.92
N SER A 98 -2.31 4.29 4.96
CA SER A 98 -2.21 2.86 5.26
C SER A 98 -0.94 2.54 6.05
N ILE A 99 0.20 3.09 5.64
CA ILE A 99 1.49 2.90 6.34
C ILE A 99 1.41 3.43 7.77
N ILE A 100 0.91 4.65 7.97
CA ILE A 100 0.80 5.26 9.29
C ILE A 100 -0.07 4.39 10.21
N ILE A 101 -1.21 3.92 9.71
CA ILE A 101 -2.14 3.09 10.49
C ILE A 101 -1.53 1.73 10.80
N VAL A 102 -0.90 1.06 9.83
CA VAL A 102 -0.25 -0.24 10.03
C VAL A 102 0.82 -0.14 11.11
N VAL A 103 1.73 0.84 10.99
CA VAL A 103 2.82 1.03 11.98
C VAL A 103 2.26 1.36 13.36
N THR A 104 1.30 2.29 13.44
CA THR A 104 0.70 2.71 14.72
C THR A 104 -0.03 1.54 15.38
N PHE A 105 -0.85 0.80 14.62
CA PHE A 105 -1.57 -0.35 15.12
C PHE A 105 -0.62 -1.44 15.61
N TYR A 106 0.40 -1.77 14.80
CA TYR A 106 1.40 -2.78 15.14
C TYR A 106 2.08 -2.47 16.47
N TYR A 107 2.66 -1.27 16.60
CA TYR A 107 3.40 -0.92 17.81
C TYR A 107 2.49 -0.71 19.02
N THR A 108 1.24 -0.33 18.81
CA THR A 108 0.24 -0.25 19.88
C THR A 108 -0.05 -1.65 20.43
N TYR A 109 -0.41 -2.62 19.57
CA TYR A 109 -0.79 -3.95 20.06
C TYR A 109 0.41 -4.72 20.61
N THR A 110 1.57 -4.65 19.95
CA THR A 110 2.78 -5.35 20.41
C THR A 110 3.28 -4.75 21.73
N GLY A 111 3.24 -3.42 21.87
CA GLY A 111 3.60 -2.75 23.12
C GLY A 111 2.62 -3.00 24.26
N ALA A 112 1.32 -3.05 23.98
CA ALA A 112 0.29 -3.26 25.00
C ALA A 112 0.17 -4.73 25.45
N LEU A 113 0.33 -5.68 24.52
CA LEU A 113 0.10 -7.10 24.75
C LEU A 113 1.40 -7.92 24.88
N GLY A 114 2.53 -7.40 24.40
CA GLY A 114 3.81 -8.11 24.44
C GLY A 114 3.89 -9.33 23.52
N ILE A 115 2.99 -9.46 22.55
CA ILE A 115 2.90 -10.61 21.63
C ILE A 115 3.11 -10.17 20.18
N HIS A 116 3.54 -11.11 19.34
CA HIS A 116 3.50 -11.01 17.88
C HIS A 116 2.41 -11.96 17.36
N SER A 117 1.52 -11.48 16.47
CA SER A 117 0.40 -12.28 15.98
C SER A 117 0.11 -11.99 14.52
N LEU A 118 0.23 -13.02 13.69
CA LEU A 118 -0.12 -12.97 12.26
C LEU A 118 -1.54 -12.44 12.02
N ILE A 119 -2.50 -12.82 12.87
CA ILE A 119 -3.89 -12.36 12.76
C ILE A 119 -3.97 -10.84 12.97
N LEU A 120 -3.24 -10.31 13.95
CA LEU A 120 -3.21 -8.86 14.23
C LEU A 120 -2.44 -8.11 13.14
N ASP A 121 -1.42 -8.73 12.53
CA ASP A 121 -0.69 -8.15 11.41
C ASP A 121 -1.56 -8.06 10.16
N ILE A 122 -2.32 -9.11 9.83
CA ILE A 122 -3.33 -9.08 8.75
C ILE A 122 -4.39 -8.01 9.05
N LEU A 123 -4.89 -7.97 10.30
CA LEU A 123 -5.87 -6.95 10.69
C LEU A 123 -5.33 -5.54 10.54
N SER A 124 -4.05 -5.30 10.86
CA SER A 124 -3.41 -4.00 10.69
C SER A 124 -3.42 -3.55 9.23
N LEU A 125 -3.15 -4.47 8.28
CA LEU A 125 -3.19 -4.21 6.85
C LEU A 125 -4.63 -3.94 6.37
N VAL A 126 -5.60 -4.72 6.85
CA VAL A 126 -7.04 -4.52 6.54
C VAL A 126 -7.49 -3.13 7.00
N LEU A 127 -7.18 -2.76 8.25
CA LEU A 127 -7.51 -1.44 8.79
C LEU A 127 -6.80 -0.33 8.01
N GLY A 128 -5.48 -0.43 7.85
CA GLY A 128 -4.70 0.57 7.14
C GLY A 128 -5.20 0.82 5.73
N THR A 129 -5.38 -0.26 4.96
CA THR A 129 -5.90 -0.19 3.58
C THR A 129 -7.30 0.41 3.54
N SER A 130 -8.21 -0.05 4.43
CA SER A 130 -9.60 0.42 4.43
C SER A 130 -9.68 1.91 4.73
N PHE A 131 -8.96 2.39 5.75
CA PHE A 131 -8.90 3.80 6.10
C PHE A 131 -8.19 4.63 5.03
N GLY A 132 -7.06 4.15 4.51
CA GLY A 132 -6.29 4.87 3.49
C GLY A 132 -7.08 5.07 2.20
N GLN A 133 -7.70 4.01 1.68
CA GLN A 133 -8.55 4.06 0.50
C GLN A 133 -9.78 4.94 0.74
N THR A 134 -10.46 4.77 1.87
CA THR A 134 -11.70 5.52 2.17
C THR A 134 -11.43 7.01 2.36
N PHE A 135 -10.41 7.37 3.14
CA PHE A 135 -10.07 8.76 3.38
C PHE A 135 -9.68 9.46 2.08
N SER A 136 -8.78 8.86 1.31
CA SER A 136 -8.30 9.45 0.06
C SER A 136 -9.43 9.59 -0.96
N PHE A 137 -10.29 8.57 -1.09
CA PHE A 137 -11.48 8.63 -1.92
C PHE A 137 -12.41 9.79 -1.52
N ILE A 138 -12.75 9.91 -0.24
CA ILE A 138 -13.66 10.99 0.22
C ILE A 138 -13.03 12.37 0.01
N TYR A 139 -11.74 12.53 0.35
CA TYR A 139 -11.04 13.80 0.30
C TYR A 139 -10.93 14.32 -1.14
N PHE A 140 -10.38 13.53 -2.05
CA PHE A 140 -10.13 13.97 -3.42
C PHE A 140 -11.36 13.93 -4.33
N ASN A 141 -12.50 13.45 -3.81
CA ASN A 141 -13.81 13.65 -4.44
C ASN A 141 -14.43 15.02 -4.13
N LYS A 142 -13.96 15.68 -3.07
CA LYS A 142 -14.44 17.00 -2.61
C LYS A 142 -13.42 18.11 -2.83
N HIS A 143 -12.16 17.78 -3.02
CA HIS A 143 -11.06 18.74 -3.11
C HIS A 143 -10.20 18.48 -4.34
N ASP A 144 -9.87 19.56 -5.06
CA ASP A 144 -8.97 19.53 -6.19
C ASP A 144 -7.50 19.46 -5.74
N VAL A 145 -6.67 18.82 -6.56
CA VAL A 145 -5.22 18.73 -6.32
C VAL A 145 -4.54 19.99 -6.82
N THR A 146 -4.15 20.88 -5.91
CA THR A 146 -3.46 22.13 -6.24
C THR A 146 -1.99 21.93 -6.60
N ASN A 147 -1.29 21.01 -5.91
CA ASN A 147 0.13 20.73 -6.15
C ASN A 147 0.41 19.22 -6.22
N ILE A 148 0.39 18.68 -7.43
CA ILE A 148 0.66 17.26 -7.68
C ILE A 148 2.11 16.86 -7.37
N ASN A 149 3.06 17.81 -7.43
CA ASN A 149 4.49 17.52 -7.27
C ASN A 149 4.81 16.98 -5.87
N ILE A 150 4.05 17.38 -4.85
CA ILE A 150 4.22 16.86 -3.48
C ILE A 150 3.92 15.36 -3.45
N TYR A 151 2.81 14.93 -4.05
CA TYR A 151 2.44 13.51 -4.11
C TYR A 151 3.43 12.71 -4.94
N ILE A 152 3.91 13.25 -6.06
CA ILE A 152 4.95 12.61 -6.87
C ILE A 152 6.24 12.43 -6.05
N ALA A 153 6.70 13.48 -5.37
CA ALA A 153 7.90 13.43 -4.54
C ALA A 153 7.75 12.39 -3.42
N LEU A 154 6.63 12.40 -2.70
CA LEU A 154 6.36 11.43 -1.63
C LEU A 154 6.35 9.99 -2.15
N TYR A 155 5.68 9.74 -3.28
CA TYR A 155 5.64 8.42 -3.91
C TYR A 155 7.03 7.93 -4.31
N VAL A 156 7.83 8.79 -4.95
CA VAL A 156 9.20 8.46 -5.36
C VAL A 156 10.08 8.19 -4.14
N ILE A 157 10.02 9.04 -3.11
CA ILE A 157 10.77 8.84 -1.86
C ILE A 157 10.41 7.49 -1.23
N MET A 158 9.13 7.16 -1.08
CA MET A 158 8.70 5.86 -0.55
C MET A 158 9.26 4.71 -1.39
N SER A 159 9.13 4.77 -2.72
CA SER A 159 9.64 3.73 -3.63
C SER A 159 11.14 3.51 -3.49
N VAL A 160 11.90 4.60 -3.43
CA VAL A 160 13.36 4.57 -3.25
C VAL A 160 13.72 3.98 -1.88
N LEU A 161 13.06 4.43 -0.81
CA LEU A 161 13.35 3.95 0.55
C LEU A 161 12.98 2.47 0.71
N PHE A 162 11.82 2.03 0.23
CA PHE A 162 11.42 0.62 0.29
C PHE A 162 12.42 -0.27 -0.44
N THR A 163 12.92 0.17 -1.59
CA THR A 163 13.94 -0.57 -2.33
C THR A 163 15.28 -0.55 -1.57
N LEU A 164 15.76 0.64 -1.20
CA LEU A 164 17.07 0.83 -0.58
C LEU A 164 17.20 0.06 0.74
N PHE A 165 16.20 0.16 1.60
CA PHE A 165 16.24 -0.43 2.94
C PHE A 165 15.95 -1.94 2.96
N THR A 166 15.52 -2.53 1.85
CA THR A 166 15.54 -3.99 1.71
C THR A 166 16.98 -4.53 1.64
N PHE A 167 17.88 -3.78 1.01
CA PHE A 167 19.29 -4.17 0.88
C PHE A 167 20.14 -3.62 2.03
N ILE A 168 19.87 -2.39 2.47
CA ILE A 168 20.67 -1.69 3.48
C ILE A 168 19.73 -1.15 4.57
N PRO A 169 19.06 -2.03 5.33
CA PRO A 169 18.16 -1.63 6.41
C PRO A 169 18.93 -0.95 7.55
N PRO A 170 18.45 0.21 8.05
CA PRO A 170 18.90 0.74 9.32
C PRO A 170 18.66 -0.25 10.46
N LYS A 171 19.55 -0.27 11.46
CA LYS A 171 19.40 -1.11 12.66
C LYS A 171 18.40 -0.49 13.65
N LEU A 172 17.15 -0.37 13.22
CA LEU A 172 16.02 0.13 14.02
C LEU A 172 14.94 -0.95 14.15
N PRO A 173 14.11 -0.92 15.21
CA PRO A 173 13.10 -1.97 15.46
C PRO A 173 12.13 -2.24 14.31
N ILE A 174 11.83 -1.24 13.46
CA ILE A 174 10.91 -1.40 12.32
C ILE A 174 11.45 -2.31 11.22
N PHE A 175 12.78 -2.44 11.13
CA PHE A 175 13.47 -3.28 10.14
C PHE A 175 13.89 -4.64 10.69
N LEU A 176 13.72 -4.88 11.99
CA LEU A 176 14.10 -6.13 12.64
C LEU A 176 13.02 -7.19 12.38
N ASP A 177 13.43 -8.33 11.84
CA ASP A 177 12.59 -9.52 11.76
C ASP A 177 12.40 -10.09 13.19
N PRO A 178 11.15 -10.17 13.70
CA PRO A 178 10.89 -10.66 15.04
C PRO A 178 11.16 -12.16 15.21
N GLU A 179 11.12 -12.96 14.15
CA GLU A 179 11.35 -14.40 14.16
C GLU A 179 12.83 -14.74 14.05
N THR A 180 13.52 -14.20 13.05
CA THR A 180 14.91 -14.57 12.74
C THR A 180 15.94 -13.67 13.39
N LYS A 181 15.52 -12.51 13.93
CA LYS A 181 16.39 -11.46 14.48
C LYS A 181 17.42 -10.91 13.48
N THR A 182 17.12 -11.00 12.18
CA THR A 182 17.93 -10.41 11.11
C THR A 182 17.27 -9.16 10.51
N TYR A 183 17.93 -8.54 9.53
CA TYR A 183 17.47 -7.34 8.84
C TYR A 183 17.57 -7.54 7.33
N GLY A 184 16.62 -6.98 6.59
CA GLY A 184 16.63 -6.92 5.13
C GLY A 184 16.70 -8.29 4.45
N ILE A 185 17.17 -8.29 3.22
CA ILE A 185 17.36 -9.50 2.42
C ILE A 185 18.53 -10.32 2.98
N LYS A 186 18.36 -11.64 3.10
CA LYS A 186 19.48 -12.53 3.40
C LYS A 186 20.47 -12.44 2.24
N SER A 187 21.72 -12.08 2.54
CA SER A 187 22.79 -12.01 1.54
C SER A 187 22.93 -13.38 0.86
N ILE A 188 22.90 -13.37 -0.48
CA ILE A 188 23.30 -14.49 -1.34
C ILE A 188 24.73 -14.91 -0.99
#